data_AF-A0A538HNC5-F1
#
_entry.id   AF-A0A538HNC5-F1
#
_cell.length_a   1.000
_cell.length_b   1.000
_cell.length_c   1.000
_cell.angle_alpha   90.00
_cell.angle_beta   90.00
_cell.angle_gamma   90.00
#
_symmetry.space_group_name_H-M   'P 1'
#
loop_
_entity.id
_entity.type
_entity.pdbx_description
1 polymer ?
#
loop_
_entity_poly.entity_id
_entity_poly.type
_entity_poly.pdbx_seq_one_letter_code
_entity_poly.pdbx_strand_id
1 'polypeptide(L)'
;MFSGRVYVSRIVVPARGLAGAQVDGLIADGKAYVVGPNALIHLRGGSYIVALQEAVSPGRHGSGLVALRVYVSDPSLGLAPGTQLLVGMARAAHPTGAAAARATAILGVPQLAAAQASMAGVPSAASPISTILPTLPIAGNGIGVQAVALAEHFLGVPYVWGGASPSGFDCSGLVMYVYGLLGVRLPHYSGYQWYSGPRVPTNQLQPGDIVFFHPSSNGPQHEGMYIGQGEFIQAPHTGDVVKISSLYDAQYALSYVGAVRPYAAGATSSPSSSPSQPPMWTSVPG
;
A
#
# COMPACT_ATOMS: atom_id res chain seq x y z
N MET A 1 7.67 25.53 -12.48
CA MET A 1 7.55 24.19 -13.11
C MET A 1 6.07 23.97 -13.45
N PHE A 2 5.72 23.07 -14.37
CA PHE A 2 4.32 22.71 -14.66
C PHE A 2 3.40 23.88 -15.07
N SER A 3 3.82 24.69 -16.06
CA SER A 3 3.04 25.86 -16.54
C SER A 3 2.69 26.90 -15.45
N GLY A 4 3.46 26.93 -14.36
CA GLY A 4 3.21 27.84 -13.24
C GLY A 4 2.02 27.43 -12.37
N ARG A 5 1.68 26.14 -12.32
CA ARG A 5 0.60 25.65 -11.46
C ARG A 5 1.08 25.07 -10.14
N VAL A 6 2.34 24.63 -10.09
CA VAL A 6 2.96 24.08 -8.88
C VAL A 6 4.24 24.86 -8.58
N TYR A 7 4.28 25.45 -7.39
CA TYR A 7 5.41 26.20 -6.86
C TYR A 7 5.76 25.72 -5.46
N VAL A 8 7.04 25.71 -5.16
CA VAL A 8 7.57 25.44 -3.82
C VAL A 8 8.71 26.41 -3.58
N SER A 9 8.70 27.06 -2.41
CA SER A 9 9.71 28.05 -2.07
C SER A 9 11.01 27.40 -1.58
N ARG A 10 10.90 26.32 -0.79
CA ARG A 10 12.04 25.59 -0.24
C ARG A 10 11.69 24.12 -0.03
N ILE A 11 12.67 23.26 -0.31
CA ILE A 11 12.61 21.84 -0.04
C ILE A 11 13.82 21.47 0.82
N VAL A 12 13.60 20.80 1.94
CA VAL A 12 14.62 20.23 2.81
C VAL A 12 14.43 18.73 2.85
N VAL A 13 15.47 17.99 2.45
CA VAL A 13 15.45 16.53 2.38
C VAL A 13 16.64 16.00 3.18
N PRO A 14 16.41 15.54 4.41
CA PRO A 14 17.43 14.91 5.23
C PRO A 14 18.00 13.67 4.55
N ALA A 15 19.28 13.39 4.80
CA ALA A 15 19.94 12.18 4.31
C ALA A 15 19.41 10.88 4.97
N ARG A 16 18.60 11.00 6.03
CA ARG A 16 18.06 9.86 6.80
C ARG A 16 16.62 10.13 7.24
N GLY A 17 15.67 9.47 6.56
CA GLY A 17 14.25 9.48 6.92
C GLY A 17 13.56 10.84 6.77
N LEU A 18 12.32 10.91 7.29
CA LEU A 18 11.44 12.08 7.25
C LEU A 18 11.72 13.13 8.33
N ALA A 19 12.50 12.80 9.36
CA ALA A 19 12.76 13.70 10.48
C ALA A 19 13.55 14.94 10.03
N GLY A 20 12.92 16.11 10.11
CA GLY A 20 13.48 17.38 9.63
C GLY A 20 13.28 17.64 8.13
N ALA A 21 12.52 16.78 7.43
CA ALA A 21 12.12 17.03 6.06
C ALA A 21 11.02 18.11 6.00
N GLN A 22 11.16 19.04 5.06
CA GLN A 22 10.27 20.20 4.94
C GLN A 22 9.99 20.52 3.48
N VAL A 23 8.75 20.92 3.21
CA VAL A 23 8.31 21.51 1.95
C VAL A 23 7.60 22.80 2.32
N ASP A 24 8.27 23.92 2.10
CA ASP A 24 7.78 25.25 2.50
C ASP A 24 7.22 26.01 1.30
N GLY A 25 6.10 26.70 1.51
CA GLY A 25 5.49 27.54 0.48
C GLY A 25 5.00 26.75 -0.72
N LEU A 26 4.46 25.54 -0.51
CA LEU A 26 3.81 24.78 -1.57
C LEU A 26 2.52 25.49 -2.00
N ILE A 27 2.47 25.86 -3.27
CA ILE A 27 1.27 26.36 -3.94
C ILE A 27 0.95 25.41 -5.08
N ALA A 28 -0.27 24.90 -5.11
CA ALA A 28 -0.79 24.05 -6.17
C ALA A 28 -2.14 24.58 -6.65
N ASP A 29 -2.28 24.80 -7.95
CA ASP A 29 -3.45 25.39 -8.60
C ASP A 29 -3.91 26.70 -7.91
N GLY A 30 -2.95 27.52 -7.48
CA GLY A 30 -3.20 28.82 -6.82
C GLY A 30 -3.55 28.74 -5.34
N LYS A 31 -3.63 27.54 -4.75
CA LYS A 31 -3.90 27.34 -3.32
C LYS A 31 -2.62 26.99 -2.56
N ALA A 32 -2.41 27.63 -1.41
CA ALA A 32 -1.28 27.33 -0.52
C ALA A 32 -1.57 26.11 0.36
N TYR A 33 -0.54 25.29 0.59
CA TYR A 33 -0.59 24.08 1.40
C TYR A 33 0.55 24.05 2.43
N VAL A 34 0.21 23.64 3.64
CA VAL A 34 1.17 23.18 4.66
C VAL A 34 1.06 21.66 4.68
N VAL A 35 2.16 20.97 4.38
CA VAL A 35 2.14 19.52 4.16
C VAL A 35 2.95 18.78 5.22
N GLY A 36 2.39 17.67 5.68
CA GLY A 36 3.09 16.68 6.49
C GLY A 36 3.60 15.50 5.65
N PRO A 37 4.17 14.48 6.31
CA PRO A 37 4.53 13.22 5.67
C PRO A 37 3.36 12.59 4.91
N ASN A 38 3.65 12.07 3.71
CA ASN A 38 2.69 11.43 2.81
C ASN A 38 1.44 12.25 2.49
N ALA A 39 1.52 13.59 2.52
CA ALA A 39 0.37 14.42 2.20
C ALA A 39 0.00 14.30 0.71
N LEU A 40 -1.23 13.86 0.44
CA LEU A 40 -1.81 13.78 -0.90
C LEU A 40 -2.58 15.06 -1.24
N ILE A 41 -2.26 15.66 -2.39
CA ILE A 41 -2.93 16.85 -2.93
C ILE A 41 -3.44 16.52 -4.32
N HIS A 42 -4.76 16.43 -4.48
CA HIS A 42 -5.38 16.29 -5.79
C HIS A 42 -5.26 17.59 -6.57
N LEU A 43 -4.88 17.45 -7.84
CA LEU A 43 -4.84 18.51 -8.83
C LEU A 43 -5.92 18.26 -9.89
N ARG A 44 -6.08 19.21 -10.80
CA ARG A 44 -7.01 19.03 -11.92
C ARG A 44 -6.66 17.83 -12.81
N GLY A 45 -7.72 17.25 -13.39
CA GLY A 45 -7.65 16.18 -14.36
C GLY A 45 -7.01 14.89 -13.83
N GLY A 46 -7.18 14.58 -12.54
CA GLY A 46 -6.67 13.34 -11.92
C GLY A 46 -5.16 13.34 -11.69
N SER A 47 -4.49 14.49 -11.85
CA SER A 47 -3.09 14.64 -11.46
C SER A 47 -3.02 14.81 -9.94
N TYR A 48 -1.91 14.46 -9.31
CA TYR A 48 -1.77 14.61 -7.85
C TYR A 48 -0.32 14.83 -7.43
N ILE A 49 -0.16 15.39 -6.23
CA ILE A 49 1.13 15.54 -5.54
C ILE A 49 1.11 14.68 -4.29
N VAL A 50 2.17 13.90 -4.07
CA VAL A 50 2.47 13.31 -2.76
C VAL A 50 3.69 14.04 -2.21
N ALA A 51 3.55 14.66 -1.04
CA ALA A 51 4.65 15.35 -0.37
C ALA A 51 5.25 14.47 0.73
N LEU A 52 6.57 14.57 0.91
CA LEU A 52 7.32 13.96 2.01
C LEU A 52 7.01 12.47 2.16
N GLN A 53 7.26 11.70 1.09
CA GLN A 53 6.99 10.26 1.03
C GLN A 53 8.29 9.46 1.11
N GLU A 54 8.28 8.33 1.83
CA GLU A 54 9.33 7.31 1.63
C GLU A 54 8.97 6.46 0.41
N ALA A 55 9.84 6.42 -0.59
CA ALA A 55 9.59 5.75 -1.85
C ALA A 55 10.72 4.77 -2.20
N VAL A 56 10.34 3.64 -2.79
CA VAL A 56 11.28 2.72 -3.44
C VAL A 56 11.58 3.27 -4.83
N SER A 57 12.87 3.43 -5.16
CA SER A 57 13.28 3.86 -6.50
C SER A 57 13.33 2.65 -7.44
N PRO A 58 12.70 2.71 -8.63
CA PRO A 58 12.78 1.62 -9.60
C PRO A 58 14.23 1.25 -9.93
N GLY A 59 14.55 -0.05 -9.84
CA GLY A 59 15.89 -0.57 -10.15
C GLY A 59 16.94 -0.47 -9.03
N ARG A 60 16.56 -0.10 -7.80
CA ARG A 60 17.47 -0.10 -6.64
C ARG A 60 16.84 -0.79 -5.43
N HIS A 61 17.63 -1.62 -4.74
CA HIS A 61 17.27 -2.18 -3.44
C HIS A 61 17.45 -1.11 -2.36
N GLY A 62 16.39 -0.36 -2.05
CA GLY A 62 16.34 0.60 -0.95
C GLY A 62 15.21 1.63 -1.08
N SER A 63 14.73 2.14 0.05
CA SER A 63 13.84 3.30 0.11
C SER A 63 14.65 4.60 0.17
N GLY A 64 14.08 5.67 -0.38
CA GLY A 64 14.59 7.03 -0.26
C GLY A 64 13.47 7.99 0.10
N LEU A 65 13.83 9.13 0.67
CA LEU A 65 12.87 10.22 0.86
C LEU A 65 12.61 10.89 -0.48
N VAL A 66 11.34 11.07 -0.84
CA VAL A 66 10.89 11.91 -1.94
C VAL A 66 10.17 13.10 -1.34
N ALA A 67 10.73 14.30 -1.50
CA ALA A 67 10.06 15.50 -1.00
C ALA A 67 8.75 15.76 -1.71
N LEU A 68 8.72 15.59 -3.03
CA LEU A 68 7.53 15.75 -3.86
C LEU A 68 7.54 14.71 -4.98
N ARG A 69 6.48 13.92 -5.06
CA ARG A 69 6.09 13.13 -6.21
C ARG A 69 4.95 13.84 -6.90
N VAL A 70 5.08 14.19 -8.17
CA VAL A 70 3.97 14.70 -8.99
C VAL A 70 3.62 13.64 -10.01
N TYR A 71 2.41 13.12 -9.96
CA TYR A 71 1.85 12.25 -10.98
C TYR A 71 0.99 13.08 -11.94
N VAL A 72 1.32 13.03 -13.22
CA VAL A 72 0.64 13.79 -14.27
C VAL A 72 -0.36 12.89 -14.98
N SER A 73 -1.63 13.21 -14.88
CA SER A 73 -2.71 12.61 -15.68
C SER A 73 -3.20 13.58 -16.75
N ASP A 74 -3.16 14.88 -16.45
CA ASP A 74 -3.59 15.96 -17.33
C ASP A 74 -2.41 16.50 -18.15
N PRO A 75 -2.41 16.34 -19.49
CA PRO A 75 -1.35 16.86 -20.33
C PRO A 75 -1.25 18.40 -20.33
N SER A 76 -2.27 19.11 -19.83
CA SER A 76 -2.25 20.58 -19.69
C SER A 76 -1.17 21.08 -18.72
N LEU A 77 -0.59 20.20 -17.91
CA LEU A 77 0.60 20.47 -17.09
C LEU A 77 1.91 20.54 -17.89
N GLY A 78 1.86 20.30 -19.21
CA GLY A 78 3.01 20.39 -20.11
C GLY A 78 3.90 19.14 -20.09
N LEU A 79 3.40 18.02 -19.55
CA LEU A 79 4.08 16.73 -19.49
C LEU A 79 3.12 15.63 -19.96
N ALA A 80 3.66 14.53 -20.47
CA ALA A 80 2.85 13.41 -20.93
C ALA A 80 2.08 12.76 -19.77
N PRO A 81 0.82 12.29 -19.97
CA PRO A 81 0.11 11.50 -18.98
C PRO A 81 0.92 10.26 -18.55
N GLY A 82 0.85 9.91 -17.27
CA GLY A 82 1.68 8.88 -16.64
C GLY A 82 3.07 9.35 -16.20
N THR A 83 3.48 10.59 -16.52
CA THR A 83 4.76 11.13 -16.07
C THR A 83 4.79 11.26 -14.55
N GLN A 84 5.87 10.74 -13.94
CA GLN A 84 6.17 10.94 -12.53
C GLN A 84 7.41 11.83 -12.37
N LEU A 85 7.23 13.01 -11.76
CA LEU A 85 8.33 13.87 -11.36
C LEU A 85 8.64 13.64 -9.88
N LEU A 86 9.90 13.34 -9.58
CA LEU A 86 10.39 13.18 -8.21
C LEU A 86 11.36 14.32 -7.89
N VAL A 87 11.04 15.14 -6.90
CA VAL A 87 11.88 16.27 -6.46
C VAL A 87 12.39 16.00 -5.04
N GLY A 88 13.67 16.27 -4.82
CA GLY A 88 14.29 16.13 -3.52
C GLY A 88 14.37 14.65 -3.10
N MET A 89 15.11 13.85 -3.87
CA MET A 89 15.35 12.45 -3.53
C MET A 89 16.61 12.30 -2.70
N ALA A 90 16.50 11.88 -1.44
CA ALA A 90 17.65 11.41 -0.66
C ALA A 90 17.54 9.90 -0.44
N ARG A 91 18.61 9.17 -0.71
CA ARG A 91 18.69 7.76 -0.33
C ARG A 91 18.61 7.68 1.20
N ALA A 92 17.75 6.81 1.75
CA ALA A 92 17.91 6.45 3.15
C ALA A 92 19.28 5.79 3.26
N ALA A 93 20.24 6.43 3.94
CA ALA A 93 21.48 5.77 4.27
C ALA A 93 21.11 4.49 5.01
N HIS A 94 21.40 3.33 4.42
CA HIS A 94 21.30 2.07 5.14
C HIS A 94 22.09 2.28 6.44
N PRO A 95 21.62 1.84 7.61
CA PRO A 95 22.55 1.62 8.71
C PRO A 95 23.52 0.55 8.21
N THR A 96 24.63 0.96 7.60
CA THR A 96 25.81 0.14 7.53
C THR A 96 26.16 -0.12 8.98
N GLY A 97 25.92 -1.35 9.44
CA GLY A 97 26.28 -1.76 10.79
C GLY A 97 27.72 -1.37 11.05
N ALA A 98 27.91 -0.34 11.86
CA ALA A 98 29.20 0.10 12.33
C ALA A 98 29.09 0.16 13.85
N ALA A 99 29.58 -0.92 14.45
CA ALA A 99 30.25 -0.95 15.74
C ALA A 99 29.61 -0.12 16.88
N ALA A 100 28.70 -0.75 17.62
CA ALA A 100 28.74 -0.63 19.07
C ALA A 100 29.49 -1.85 19.63
N ALA A 101 30.78 -1.96 19.27
CA ALA A 101 31.70 -2.80 20.03
C ALA A 101 31.98 -2.09 21.36
N ARG A 102 31.19 -2.41 22.38
CA ARG A 102 31.59 -2.32 23.78
C ARG A 102 31.22 -3.62 24.46
N ALA A 103 32.07 -4.62 24.27
CA ALA A 103 32.15 -5.78 25.16
C ALA A 103 33.53 -5.75 25.79
N THR A 104 33.56 -5.42 27.08
CA THR A 104 34.75 -5.54 27.93
C THR A 104 35.11 -7.02 28.01
N ALA A 105 36.35 -7.35 27.65
CA ALA A 105 36.89 -8.70 27.80
C ALA A 105 37.08 -9.04 29.29
N ILE A 106 36.51 -10.16 29.73
CA ILE A 106 36.97 -10.87 30.93
C ILE A 106 37.46 -12.24 30.48
N LEU A 107 38.72 -12.51 30.81
CA LEU A 107 39.46 -13.75 30.53
C LEU A 107 38.90 -14.93 31.33
N GLY A 108 38.67 -16.06 30.65
CA GLY A 108 38.44 -17.36 31.31
C GLY A 108 37.98 -18.45 30.34
N VAL A 109 38.85 -19.42 30.08
CA VAL A 109 38.58 -20.74 29.46
C VAL A 109 39.29 -21.77 30.39
N PRO A 110 38.98 -23.08 30.41
CA PRO A 110 38.04 -23.83 29.55
C PRO A 110 37.23 -24.96 30.24
N GLN A 111 36.30 -25.59 29.51
CA GLN A 111 36.33 -27.06 29.26
C GLN A 111 35.29 -27.48 28.21
N LEU A 112 35.75 -28.31 27.25
CA LEU A 112 34.94 -29.01 26.24
C LEU A 112 34.20 -30.22 26.85
N ALA A 113 33.00 -30.52 26.38
CA ALA A 113 32.64 -31.87 25.89
C ALA A 113 31.26 -31.92 25.19
N ALA A 114 31.26 -32.67 24.08
CA ALA A 114 30.21 -33.54 23.53
C ALA A 114 28.87 -32.96 23.02
N ALA A 115 28.65 -33.25 21.74
CA ALA A 115 27.38 -33.26 21.06
C ALA A 115 26.39 -34.26 21.67
N GLN A 116 25.10 -33.90 21.72
CA GLN A 116 23.98 -34.81 21.53
C GLN A 116 22.69 -34.00 21.31
N ALA A 117 21.96 -34.36 20.26
CA ALA A 117 20.62 -33.87 19.98
C ALA A 117 19.60 -34.50 20.96
N SER A 118 18.64 -33.71 21.44
CA SER A 118 17.18 -33.98 21.43
C SER A 118 16.41 -33.09 22.43
N MET A 119 15.35 -32.47 21.90
CA MET A 119 14.14 -31.88 22.50
C MET A 119 13.97 -31.91 24.04
N ALA A 120 13.94 -30.74 24.67
CA ALA A 120 12.92 -30.25 25.62
C ALA A 120 13.43 -29.06 26.48
N GLY A 121 12.64 -27.98 26.55
CA GLY A 121 12.56 -27.15 27.77
C GLY A 121 13.16 -25.73 27.76
N VAL A 122 12.23 -24.74 27.77
CA VAL A 122 12.23 -23.39 28.41
C VAL A 122 13.28 -22.33 27.95
N PRO A 123 12.98 -20.99 27.98
CA PRO A 123 12.07 -20.29 28.89
C PRO A 123 11.09 -19.27 28.28
N SER A 124 10.03 -19.02 29.05
CA SER A 124 9.29 -17.76 29.04
C SER A 124 10.21 -16.63 29.51
N ALA A 125 10.43 -15.63 28.67
CA ALA A 125 10.88 -14.30 29.10
C ALA A 125 10.30 -13.25 28.15
N ALA A 126 9.57 -12.34 28.74
CA ALA A 126 8.85 -11.25 28.13
C ALA A 126 9.74 -10.32 27.31
N SER A 127 9.20 -9.82 26.19
CA SER A 127 8.92 -8.39 26.01
C SER A 127 8.06 -8.22 24.76
N PRO A 128 6.83 -7.66 24.85
CA PRO A 128 6.15 -7.21 23.66
C PRO A 128 6.95 -6.04 23.08
N ILE A 129 7.38 -6.15 21.82
CA ILE A 129 7.85 -5.01 21.05
C ILE A 129 6.60 -4.16 20.77
N SER A 130 6.19 -3.36 21.75
CA SER A 130 5.36 -2.18 21.56
C SER A 130 6.23 -1.13 20.87
N THR A 131 6.44 -1.29 19.57
CA THR A 131 6.97 -0.19 18.75
C THR A 131 5.79 0.62 18.24
N ILE A 132 5.39 1.57 19.08
CA ILE A 132 4.90 2.92 18.77
C ILE A 132 4.59 3.15 17.28
N LEU A 133 3.42 2.70 16.82
CA LEU A 133 2.72 3.43 15.77
C LEU A 133 2.26 4.75 16.39
N PRO A 134 2.48 5.92 15.77
CA PRO A 134 1.84 7.14 16.24
C PRO A 134 0.34 6.91 16.18
N THR A 135 -0.29 6.80 17.34
CA THR A 135 -1.74 6.77 17.46
C THR A 135 -2.22 8.17 17.11
N LEU A 136 -2.49 8.42 15.83
CA LEU A 136 -3.09 9.66 15.37
C LEU A 136 -4.52 9.73 15.95
N PRO A 137 -4.86 10.74 16.76
CA PRO A 137 -6.22 10.94 17.18
C PRO A 137 -6.93 11.69 16.04
N ILE A 138 -7.72 10.98 15.23
CA ILE A 138 -8.60 11.64 14.26
C ILE A 138 -10.00 11.10 14.50
N ALA A 139 -10.83 11.93 15.12
CA ALA A 139 -12.22 11.66 15.39
C ALA A 139 -12.95 11.27 14.09
N GLY A 140 -13.52 10.04 14.06
CA GLY A 140 -14.57 9.65 13.13
C GLY A 140 -14.19 8.85 11.88
N ASN A 141 -13.40 7.77 11.92
CA ASN A 141 -12.99 7.09 10.67
C ASN A 141 -13.14 5.56 10.69
N GLY A 142 -14.17 5.04 10.01
CA GLY A 142 -14.37 3.61 9.82
C GLY A 142 -13.22 2.93 9.06
N ILE A 143 -13.17 1.59 9.11
CA ILE A 143 -12.07 0.76 8.55
C ILE A 143 -11.69 1.18 7.13
N GLY A 144 -12.66 1.51 6.27
CA GLY A 144 -12.38 1.93 4.90
C GLY A 144 -11.53 3.20 4.76
N VAL A 145 -11.76 4.22 5.59
CA VAL A 145 -10.94 5.44 5.58
C VAL A 145 -9.50 5.16 6.02
N GLN A 146 -9.34 4.28 7.01
CA GLN A 146 -8.02 3.84 7.46
C GLN A 146 -7.30 3.03 6.38
N ALA A 147 -8.03 2.18 5.66
CA ALA A 147 -7.49 1.39 4.56
C ALA A 147 -6.97 2.31 3.44
N VAL A 148 -7.73 3.34 3.07
CA VAL A 148 -7.29 4.33 2.07
C VAL A 148 -6.02 5.04 2.51
N ALA A 149 -5.98 5.56 3.75
CA ALA A 149 -4.79 6.24 4.28
C ALA A 149 -3.55 5.32 4.26
N LEU A 150 -3.72 4.04 4.60
CA LEU A 150 -2.65 3.04 4.52
C LEU A 150 -2.22 2.78 3.07
N ALA A 151 -3.18 2.63 2.15
CA ALA A 151 -2.91 2.38 0.75
C ALA A 151 -2.10 3.53 0.10
N GLU A 152 -2.43 4.78 0.46
CA GLU A 152 -1.73 5.98 -0.04
C GLU A 152 -0.23 5.99 0.29
N HIS A 153 0.21 5.34 1.37
CA HIS A 153 1.63 5.20 1.68
C HIS A 153 2.40 4.38 0.64
N PHE A 154 1.71 3.56 -0.14
CA PHE A 154 2.32 2.70 -1.14
C PHE A 154 2.33 3.33 -2.55
N LEU A 155 1.84 4.55 -2.74
CA LEU A 155 1.91 5.23 -4.04
C LEU A 155 3.35 5.26 -4.58
N GLY A 156 3.53 4.74 -5.79
CA GLY A 156 4.82 4.61 -6.45
C GLY A 156 5.58 3.31 -6.19
N VAL A 157 5.09 2.40 -5.34
CA VAL A 157 5.67 1.06 -5.19
C VAL A 157 5.48 0.27 -6.50
N PRO A 158 6.51 -0.44 -7.00
CA PRO A 158 6.40 -1.18 -8.25
C PRO A 158 5.33 -2.27 -8.23
N TYR A 159 4.72 -2.51 -9.38
CA TYR A 159 3.92 -3.71 -9.58
C TYR A 159 4.83 -4.96 -9.63
N VAL A 160 4.44 -6.01 -8.91
CA VAL A 160 5.07 -7.34 -8.97
C VAL A 160 3.97 -8.39 -8.96
N TRP A 161 3.93 -9.26 -9.97
CA TRP A 161 2.97 -10.37 -10.03
C TRP A 161 3.09 -11.28 -8.81
N GLY A 162 1.97 -11.54 -8.10
CA GLY A 162 1.96 -12.27 -6.84
C GLY A 162 2.54 -11.48 -5.65
N GLY A 163 2.82 -10.19 -5.84
CA GLY A 163 3.40 -9.33 -4.81
C GLY A 163 2.36 -8.91 -3.78
N ALA A 164 2.71 -9.00 -2.49
CA ALA A 164 1.84 -8.59 -1.38
C ALA A 164 2.66 -7.96 -0.24
N SER A 165 3.64 -7.11 -0.59
CA SER A 165 4.52 -6.48 0.38
C SER A 165 5.04 -5.13 -0.09
N PRO A 166 5.58 -4.27 0.79
CA PRO A 166 6.11 -2.96 0.39
C PRO A 166 7.26 -2.99 -0.64
N SER A 167 7.88 -4.15 -0.90
CA SER A 167 8.84 -4.29 -2.01
C SER A 167 8.19 -4.45 -3.39
N GLY A 168 6.89 -4.69 -3.45
CA GLY A 168 6.13 -4.85 -4.69
C GLY A 168 4.75 -5.48 -4.45
N PHE A 169 3.76 -4.97 -5.17
CA PHE A 169 2.37 -5.42 -5.07
C PHE A 169 1.82 -5.82 -6.44
N ASP A 170 0.96 -6.83 -6.51
CA ASP A 170 -0.04 -6.90 -7.58
C ASP A 170 -1.34 -6.22 -7.13
N CYS A 171 -2.34 -6.18 -8.02
CA CYS A 171 -3.59 -5.46 -7.78
C CYS A 171 -4.25 -5.87 -6.46
N SER A 172 -4.32 -7.18 -6.26
CA SER A 172 -5.06 -7.77 -5.16
C SER A 172 -4.22 -7.98 -3.90
N GLY A 173 -2.91 -8.13 -4.06
CA GLY A 173 -1.95 -8.13 -2.97
C GLY A 173 -1.82 -6.77 -2.28
N LEU A 174 -2.00 -5.65 -2.99
CA LEU A 174 -2.09 -4.33 -2.36
C LEU A 174 -3.29 -4.26 -1.40
N VAL A 175 -4.47 -4.63 -1.90
CA VAL A 175 -5.73 -4.59 -1.14
C VAL A 175 -5.65 -5.56 0.06
N MET A 176 -5.19 -6.79 -0.18
CA MET A 176 -4.98 -7.81 0.87
C MET A 176 -4.04 -7.31 1.96
N TYR A 177 -2.90 -6.72 1.58
CA TYR A 177 -1.90 -6.25 2.54
C TYR A 177 -2.45 -5.14 3.42
N VAL A 178 -3.06 -4.12 2.81
CA VAL A 178 -3.65 -2.96 3.51
C VAL A 178 -4.73 -3.39 4.49
N TYR A 179 -5.67 -4.25 4.06
CA TYR A 179 -6.71 -4.76 4.93
C TYR A 179 -6.18 -5.69 6.02
N GLY A 180 -5.13 -6.46 5.72
CA GLY A 180 -4.45 -7.30 6.69
C GLY A 180 -3.85 -6.51 7.86
N LEU A 181 -3.30 -5.31 7.61
CA LEU A 181 -2.83 -4.40 8.65
C LEU A 181 -3.95 -3.91 9.58
N LEU A 182 -5.20 -3.92 9.09
CA LEU A 182 -6.41 -3.55 9.83
C LEU A 182 -7.16 -4.77 10.39
N GLY A 183 -6.58 -5.97 10.31
CA GLY A 183 -7.17 -7.21 10.81
C GLY A 183 -8.25 -7.82 9.92
N VAL A 184 -8.49 -7.29 8.72
CA VAL A 184 -9.43 -7.85 7.73
C VAL A 184 -8.66 -8.79 6.81
N ARG A 185 -9.00 -10.08 6.86
CA ARG A 185 -8.32 -11.12 6.08
C ARG A 185 -8.99 -11.28 4.72
N LEU A 186 -8.21 -11.05 3.66
CA LEU A 186 -8.64 -11.26 2.28
C LEU A 186 -7.80 -12.35 1.62
N PRO A 187 -8.39 -13.16 0.72
CA PRO A 187 -7.62 -14.04 -0.15
C PRO A 187 -6.79 -13.20 -1.12
N HIS A 188 -5.64 -13.72 -1.57
CA HIS A 188 -4.82 -12.98 -2.51
C HIS A 188 -5.56 -12.78 -3.85
N TYR A 189 -6.16 -13.82 -4.43
CA TYR A 189 -6.78 -13.71 -5.76
C TYR A 189 -7.99 -12.76 -5.82
N SER A 190 -7.97 -11.80 -6.76
CA SER A 190 -9.05 -10.82 -6.99
C SER A 190 -10.43 -11.46 -7.20
N GLY A 191 -10.48 -12.58 -7.94
CA GLY A 191 -11.73 -13.32 -8.16
C GLY A 191 -12.33 -13.89 -6.86
N TYR A 192 -11.51 -14.13 -5.82
CA TYR A 192 -11.99 -14.50 -4.50
C TYR A 192 -12.28 -13.29 -3.61
N GLN A 193 -11.53 -12.18 -3.75
CA GLN A 193 -11.86 -10.92 -3.06
C GLN A 193 -13.22 -10.39 -3.49
N TRP A 194 -13.62 -10.65 -4.74
CA TRP A 194 -14.98 -10.41 -5.21
C TRP A 194 -16.04 -11.05 -4.30
N TYR A 195 -15.77 -12.13 -3.57
CA TYR A 195 -16.76 -12.74 -2.66
C TYR A 195 -16.55 -12.39 -1.19
N SER A 196 -15.66 -11.45 -0.87
CA SER A 196 -15.22 -11.16 0.50
C SER A 196 -16.05 -10.06 1.19
N GLY A 197 -17.33 -9.91 0.85
CA GLY A 197 -18.23 -8.95 1.49
C GLY A 197 -19.49 -8.65 0.66
N PRO A 198 -20.41 -7.82 1.19
CA PRO A 198 -21.59 -7.38 0.45
C PRO A 198 -21.23 -6.56 -0.79
N ARG A 199 -22.05 -6.70 -1.83
CA ARG A 199 -22.01 -5.89 -3.05
C ARG A 199 -22.36 -4.45 -2.73
N VAL A 200 -21.65 -3.51 -3.35
CA VAL A 200 -21.91 -2.07 -3.19
C VAL A 200 -22.38 -1.49 -4.53
N PRO A 201 -23.58 -0.89 -4.59
CA PRO A 201 -24.00 -0.11 -5.75
C PRO A 201 -23.07 1.09 -5.98
N THR A 202 -22.82 1.46 -7.23
CA THR A 202 -21.89 2.55 -7.59
C THR A 202 -22.23 3.89 -6.92
N ASN A 203 -23.51 4.19 -6.71
CA ASN A 203 -23.97 5.41 -6.03
C ASN A 203 -23.85 5.36 -4.49
N GLN A 204 -23.36 4.25 -3.93
CA GLN A 204 -23.14 4.05 -2.48
C GLN A 204 -21.68 3.73 -2.15
N LEU A 205 -20.77 3.92 -3.12
CA LEU A 205 -19.34 3.73 -2.91
C LEU A 205 -18.83 4.63 -1.80
N GLN A 206 -18.06 4.03 -0.89
CA GLN A 206 -17.40 4.68 0.22
C GLN A 206 -15.91 4.39 0.18
N PRO A 207 -15.06 5.32 0.64
CA PRO A 207 -13.63 5.08 0.78
C PRO A 207 -13.35 3.71 1.44
N GLY A 208 -12.52 2.91 0.81
CA GLY A 208 -12.18 1.54 1.19
C GLY A 208 -12.91 0.46 0.39
N ASP A 209 -14.05 0.72 -0.23
CA ASP A 209 -14.71 -0.31 -1.06
C ASP A 209 -13.75 -0.81 -2.17
N ILE A 210 -13.72 -2.11 -2.40
CA ILE A 210 -12.92 -2.70 -3.48
C ILE A 210 -13.73 -2.57 -4.77
N VAL A 211 -13.17 -1.93 -5.78
CA VAL A 211 -13.75 -1.79 -7.13
C VAL A 211 -13.08 -2.78 -8.07
N PHE A 212 -13.86 -3.44 -8.92
CA PHE A 212 -13.42 -4.57 -9.73
C PHE A 212 -13.62 -4.31 -11.22
N PHE A 213 -12.67 -4.80 -12.01
CA PHE A 213 -12.60 -4.59 -13.46
C PHE A 213 -12.22 -5.88 -14.19
N HIS A 214 -12.30 -5.83 -15.53
CA HIS A 214 -11.93 -6.92 -16.43
C HIS A 214 -12.72 -8.21 -16.15
N PRO A 215 -14.00 -8.29 -16.59
CA PRO A 215 -14.86 -9.46 -16.35
C PRO A 215 -14.28 -10.73 -16.98
N SER A 216 -14.42 -11.86 -16.29
CA SER A 216 -13.99 -13.18 -16.74
C SER A 216 -14.83 -14.27 -16.06
N SER A 217 -14.84 -15.48 -16.63
CA SER A 217 -15.56 -16.64 -16.09
C SER A 217 -15.10 -17.04 -14.69
N ASN A 218 -13.87 -16.70 -14.32
CA ASN A 218 -13.28 -17.02 -13.01
C ASN A 218 -13.36 -15.86 -12.00
N GLY A 219 -14.17 -14.83 -12.29
CA GLY A 219 -14.26 -13.60 -11.52
C GLY A 219 -13.44 -12.46 -12.12
N PRO A 220 -13.49 -11.25 -11.52
CA PRO A 220 -12.77 -10.08 -12.05
C PRO A 220 -11.25 -10.29 -12.05
N GLN A 221 -10.57 -9.87 -13.12
CA GLN A 221 -9.12 -10.05 -13.29
C GLN A 221 -8.30 -8.83 -12.82
N HIS A 222 -8.97 -7.78 -12.34
CA HIS A 222 -8.30 -6.61 -11.79
C HIS A 222 -9.17 -5.94 -10.72
N GLU A 223 -8.52 -5.25 -9.80
CA GLU A 223 -9.18 -4.52 -8.71
C GLU A 223 -8.36 -3.33 -8.21
N GLY A 224 -9.01 -2.49 -7.43
CA GLY A 224 -8.38 -1.46 -6.62
C GLY A 224 -9.28 -1.00 -5.49
N MET A 225 -8.77 -0.11 -4.65
CA MET A 225 -9.48 0.41 -3.49
C MET A 225 -10.03 1.80 -3.79
N TYR A 226 -11.34 1.98 -3.70
CA TYR A 226 -12.01 3.25 -3.91
C TYR A 226 -11.59 4.26 -2.84
N ILE A 227 -11.26 5.48 -3.26
CA ILE A 227 -10.78 6.55 -2.35
C ILE A 227 -11.76 7.73 -2.27
N GLY A 228 -12.86 7.70 -3.02
CA GLY A 228 -13.82 8.80 -3.12
C GLY A 228 -13.76 9.49 -4.49
N GLN A 229 -14.75 10.34 -4.77
CA GLN A 229 -14.79 11.21 -5.97
C GLN A 229 -14.62 10.49 -7.32
N GLY A 230 -15.03 9.21 -7.41
CA GLY A 230 -14.82 8.44 -8.63
C GLY A 230 -13.38 7.96 -8.84
N GLU A 231 -12.51 8.08 -7.84
CA GLU A 231 -11.10 7.67 -7.90
C GLU A 231 -10.84 6.41 -7.07
N PHE A 232 -9.78 5.68 -7.44
CA PHE A 232 -9.34 4.49 -6.74
C PHE A 232 -7.82 4.32 -6.82
N ILE A 233 -7.23 3.71 -5.80
CA ILE A 233 -5.82 3.34 -5.76
C ILE A 233 -5.64 1.87 -6.17
N GLN A 234 -4.62 1.60 -6.97
CA GLN A 234 -4.39 0.27 -7.56
C GLN A 234 -2.90 0.02 -7.85
N ALA A 235 -2.52 -1.26 -7.96
CA ALA A 235 -1.30 -1.69 -8.64
C ALA A 235 -1.70 -2.33 -10.00
N PRO A 236 -1.51 -1.67 -11.14
CA PRO A 236 -2.22 -2.02 -12.38
C PRO A 236 -1.62 -3.22 -13.12
N HIS A 237 -0.32 -3.20 -13.43
CA HIS A 237 0.35 -4.26 -14.19
C HIS A 237 1.88 -4.09 -14.16
N THR A 238 2.59 -5.12 -14.63
CA THR A 238 4.06 -5.11 -14.78
C THR A 238 4.53 -3.88 -15.55
N GLY A 239 5.62 -3.27 -15.07
CA GLY A 239 6.20 -2.06 -15.66
C GLY A 239 5.58 -0.76 -15.17
N ASP A 240 4.56 -0.84 -14.31
CA ASP A 240 3.91 0.32 -13.69
C ASP A 240 4.01 0.24 -12.16
N VAL A 241 3.40 1.19 -11.46
CA VAL A 241 3.47 1.35 -10.01
C VAL A 241 2.08 1.49 -9.40
N VAL A 242 2.01 1.37 -8.08
CA VAL A 242 0.83 1.76 -7.31
C VAL A 242 0.50 3.23 -7.58
N LYS A 243 -0.72 3.50 -8.03
CA LYS A 243 -1.16 4.85 -8.44
C LYS A 243 -2.66 5.03 -8.22
N ILE A 244 -3.08 6.29 -8.24
CA ILE A 244 -4.50 6.67 -8.30
C ILE A 244 -4.95 6.69 -9.75
N SER A 245 -6.17 6.22 -10.01
CA SER A 245 -6.82 6.28 -11.33
C SER A 245 -8.30 6.59 -11.17
N SER A 246 -8.94 6.94 -12.29
CA SER A 246 -10.33 7.35 -12.30
C SER A 246 -11.23 6.23 -12.82
N LEU A 247 -12.36 6.01 -12.17
CA LEU A 247 -13.44 5.15 -12.66
C LEU A 247 -14.01 5.67 -14.00
N TYR A 248 -13.79 6.96 -14.30
CA TYR A 248 -14.25 7.60 -15.53
C TYR A 248 -13.26 7.46 -16.69
N ASP A 249 -12.04 6.95 -16.45
CA ASP A 249 -11.12 6.64 -17.54
C ASP A 249 -11.71 5.52 -18.41
N ALA A 250 -11.71 5.70 -19.73
CA ALA A 250 -12.40 4.79 -20.66
C ALA A 250 -12.04 3.32 -20.44
N GLN A 251 -10.76 3.02 -20.16
CA GLN A 251 -10.28 1.66 -19.88
C GLN A 251 -10.96 1.00 -18.66
N TYR A 252 -11.25 1.78 -17.60
CA TYR A 252 -11.87 1.31 -16.38
C TYR A 252 -13.40 1.35 -16.47
N ALA A 253 -13.94 2.42 -17.07
CA ALA A 253 -15.37 2.56 -17.30
C ALA A 253 -15.94 1.42 -18.16
N LEU A 254 -15.24 1.06 -19.26
CA LEU A 254 -15.68 0.00 -20.18
C LEU A 254 -15.54 -1.42 -19.61
N SER A 255 -14.74 -1.60 -18.56
CA SER A 255 -14.45 -2.91 -17.99
C SER A 255 -14.93 -3.08 -16.55
N TYR A 256 -15.67 -2.11 -16.01
CA TYR A 256 -16.18 -2.12 -14.65
C TYR A 256 -17.13 -3.29 -14.41
N VAL A 257 -16.90 -4.03 -13.32
CA VAL A 257 -17.72 -5.19 -12.92
C VAL A 257 -18.61 -4.85 -11.73
N GLY A 258 -18.10 -4.10 -10.76
CA GLY A 258 -18.85 -3.73 -9.55
C GLY A 258 -17.92 -3.46 -8.36
N ALA A 259 -18.50 -3.46 -7.15
CA ALA A 259 -17.75 -3.21 -5.92
C ALA A 259 -18.17 -4.08 -4.73
N VAL A 260 -17.27 -4.23 -3.76
CA VAL A 260 -17.44 -4.98 -2.50
C VAL A 260 -16.98 -4.15 -1.31
N ARG A 261 -17.71 -4.24 -0.18
CA ARG A 261 -17.28 -3.67 1.10
C ARG A 261 -16.76 -4.77 2.02
N PRO A 262 -15.44 -5.00 2.15
CA PRO A 262 -14.91 -6.18 2.82
C PRO A 262 -14.95 -6.14 4.35
N TYR A 263 -15.38 -5.02 4.94
CA TYR A 263 -15.36 -4.75 6.37
C TYR A 263 -16.75 -4.44 6.96
N ALA A 264 -17.83 -4.58 6.16
CA ALA A 264 -19.19 -4.48 6.67
C ALA A 264 -19.53 -5.72 7.53
N ALA A 265 -20.21 -5.52 8.66
CA ALA A 265 -20.48 -6.53 9.69
C ALA A 265 -20.86 -7.90 9.09
N GLY A 266 -19.98 -8.89 9.29
CA GLY A 266 -20.11 -10.24 8.74
C GLY A 266 -18.77 -10.96 8.49
N ALA A 267 -17.64 -10.24 8.41
CA ALA A 267 -16.34 -10.85 8.17
C ALA A 267 -15.65 -11.46 9.43
N THR A 268 -16.28 -11.35 10.61
CA THR A 268 -15.78 -11.92 11.88
C THR A 268 -16.69 -13.04 12.40
N SER A 269 -16.78 -14.13 11.64
CA SER A 269 -16.98 -15.46 12.24
C SER A 269 -16.55 -16.52 11.24
N SER A 270 -15.43 -17.18 11.53
CA SER A 270 -15.08 -18.44 10.87
C SER A 270 -16.23 -19.44 11.02
N PRO A 271 -16.65 -20.14 9.96
CA PRO A 271 -17.14 -21.49 10.15
C PRO A 271 -15.90 -22.38 10.28
N SER A 272 -15.61 -22.83 11.50
CA SER A 272 -14.90 -24.10 11.65
C SER A 272 -15.84 -25.19 11.14
N SER A 273 -15.74 -25.51 9.86
CA SER A 273 -16.25 -26.78 9.34
C SER A 273 -15.14 -27.44 8.55
N SER A 274 -14.61 -28.50 9.15
CA SER A 274 -13.78 -29.53 8.55
C SER A 274 -14.22 -29.85 7.11
N PRO A 275 -13.31 -30.14 6.16
CA PRO A 275 -13.70 -30.44 4.79
C PRO A 275 -14.47 -31.76 4.75
N SER A 276 -15.79 -31.68 4.58
CA SER A 276 -16.59 -32.80 4.09
C SER A 276 -16.22 -33.05 2.63
N GLN A 277 -15.91 -34.31 2.34
CA GLN A 277 -15.44 -34.93 1.10
C GLN A 277 -15.94 -34.31 -0.23
N PRO A 278 -15.14 -34.41 -1.31
CA PRO A 278 -15.59 -34.07 -2.66
C PRO A 278 -16.69 -35.02 -3.16
N PRO A 279 -17.56 -34.59 -4.08
CA PRO A 279 -18.65 -35.41 -4.59
C PRO A 279 -18.13 -36.63 -5.35
N MET A 280 -18.63 -37.81 -4.99
CA MET A 280 -18.47 -39.03 -5.78
C MET A 280 -19.20 -38.86 -7.11
N TRP A 281 -18.48 -39.05 -8.21
CA TRP A 281 -19.07 -39.17 -9.54
C TRP A 281 -19.68 -40.56 -9.67
N THR A 282 -21.02 -40.65 -9.71
CA THR A 282 -21.70 -41.88 -10.10
C THR A 282 -21.66 -42.02 -11.61
N SER A 283 -20.95 -43.04 -12.09
CA SER A 283 -21.05 -43.55 -13.45
C SER A 283 -22.49 -44.00 -13.74
N VAL A 284 -23.05 -43.55 -14.86
CA VAL A 284 -24.30 -44.10 -15.41
C VAL A 284 -23.96 -45.34 -16.24
N PRO A 285 -24.60 -46.50 -16.04
CA PRO A 285 -24.56 -47.61 -16.98
C PRO A 285 -25.79 -47.57 -17.91
N GLY A 286 -25.56 -47.71 -19.21
CA GLY A 286 -26.60 -47.87 -20.24
C GLY A 286 -26.34 -47.08 -21.50
#